data_AF-A0A432T425-F1
#
_entry.id   AF-A0A432T425-F1
#
_cell.length_a   1.000
_cell.length_b   1.000
_cell.length_c   1.000
_cell.angle_alpha   90.00
_cell.angle_beta   90.00
_cell.angle_gamma   90.00
#
_symmetry.space_group_name_H-M   'P 1'
#
loop_
_entity.id
_entity.type
_entity.pdbx_description
1 polymer ?
#
loop_
_entity_poly.entity_id
_entity_poly.type
_entity_poly.pdbx_seq_one_letter_code
_entity_poly.pdbx_strand_id
1 'polypeptide(L)'
;ENALTQWYNKGNPNGFLTIQKRFSSHTLKQKKLDKVLTQGLLIERNTRFARRIDILLQNVKKYRYFFAIGAGHLSGKKGVLQKLKVLGYTLKKID
;
A
#
# COMPACT_ATOMS: atom_id res chain seq x y z
N GLU A 1 -1.86 15.41 14.74
CA GLU A 1 -1.48 14.33 13.81
C GLU A 1 -1.07 14.88 12.44
N ASN A 2 -0.08 14.27 11.78
CA ASN A 2 0.33 14.69 10.43
C ASN A 2 -0.68 14.23 9.35
N ALA A 3 -0.57 14.77 8.13
CA ALA A 3 -1.49 14.48 7.03
C ALA A 3 -1.51 13.00 6.61
N LEU A 4 -0.40 12.27 6.78
CA LEU A 4 -0.31 10.83 6.50
C LEU A 4 -1.11 10.01 7.53
N THR A 5 -1.00 10.33 8.82
CA THR A 5 -1.74 9.64 9.89
C THR A 5 -3.24 9.87 9.77
N GLN A 6 -3.66 11.14 9.57
CA GLN A 6 -5.07 11.48 9.38
C GLN A 6 -5.67 10.77 8.15
N TRP A 7 -4.89 10.66 7.07
CA TRP A 7 -5.29 9.92 5.88
C TRP A 7 -5.50 8.43 6.16
N TYR A 8 -4.52 7.80 6.80
CA TYR A 8 -4.55 6.37 7.10
C TYR A 8 -5.78 6.03 7.94
N ASN A 9 -6.03 6.81 8.99
CA ASN A 9 -7.16 6.64 9.89
C ASN A 9 -8.52 6.80 9.19
N LYS A 10 -8.61 7.67 8.17
CA LYS A 10 -9.85 7.90 7.38
C LYS A 10 -10.09 6.85 6.29
N GLY A 11 -9.15 5.95 6.03
CA GLY A 11 -9.31 4.90 5.01
C GLY A 11 -9.47 5.40 3.58
N ASN A 12 -9.13 6.66 3.29
CA ASN A 12 -9.30 7.24 1.95
C ASN A 12 -8.33 6.55 0.96
N PRO A 13 -8.79 5.85 -0.08
CA PRO A 13 -7.92 5.05 -0.95
C PRO A 13 -6.90 5.85 -1.77
N ASN A 14 -7.08 7.17 -1.93
CA ASN A 14 -6.25 8.00 -2.81
C ASN A 14 -5.42 9.07 -2.08
N GLY A 15 -5.55 9.23 -0.77
CA GLY A 15 -4.91 10.35 -0.09
C GLY A 15 -3.37 10.33 -0.08
N PHE A 16 -2.71 9.16 -0.14
CA PHE A 16 -1.25 9.12 -0.34
C PHE A 16 -0.85 9.75 -1.69
N LEU A 17 -1.60 9.48 -2.76
CA LEU A 17 -1.35 10.10 -4.07
C LEU A 17 -1.55 11.62 -4.02
N THR A 18 -2.53 12.10 -3.25
CA THR A 18 -2.74 13.54 -3.03
C THR A 18 -1.56 14.17 -2.29
N ILE A 19 -1.06 13.51 -1.26
CA ILE A 19 0.11 13.95 -0.50
C ILE A 19 1.34 13.98 -1.42
N GLN A 20 1.59 12.90 -2.17
CA GLN A 20 2.68 12.81 -3.14
C GLN A 20 2.62 13.95 -4.16
N LYS A 21 1.45 14.20 -4.77
CA LYS A 21 1.25 15.31 -5.72
C LYS A 21 1.56 16.68 -5.11
N ARG A 22 1.27 16.87 -3.81
CA ARG A 22 1.56 18.13 -3.10
C ARG A 22 3.05 18.38 -2.91
N PHE A 23 3.86 17.31 -2.84
CA PHE A 23 5.31 17.41 -2.66
C PHE A 23 6.10 17.32 -3.98
N SER A 24 5.48 16.87 -5.08
CA SER A 24 6.10 16.84 -6.40
C SER A 24 6.10 18.24 -7.06
N SER A 25 7.26 18.88 -7.21
CA SER A 25 7.45 20.01 -8.14
C SER A 25 7.47 19.51 -9.60
N HIS A 26 6.84 20.23 -10.54
CA HIS A 26 6.39 19.65 -11.81
C HIS A 26 7.10 20.18 -13.07
N THR A 27 8.30 19.67 -13.37
CA THR A 27 8.78 19.60 -14.76
C THR A 27 8.25 18.32 -15.45
N LEU A 28 8.16 18.32 -16.79
CA LEU A 28 7.73 17.12 -17.55
C LEU A 28 8.64 15.91 -17.29
N LYS A 29 9.95 16.14 -17.14
CA LYS A 29 10.95 15.11 -16.83
C LYS A 29 10.71 14.49 -15.45
N GLN A 30 10.40 15.32 -14.44
CA GLN A 30 10.04 14.84 -13.09
C GLN A 30 8.74 14.03 -13.11
N LYS A 31 7.71 14.45 -13.85
CA LYS A 31 6.47 13.67 -13.98
C LYS A 31 6.70 12.26 -14.55
N LYS A 32 7.58 12.14 -15.56
CA LYS A 32 7.92 10.84 -16.15
C LYS A 32 8.70 9.96 -15.16
N LEU A 33 9.66 10.54 -14.43
CA LEU A 33 10.41 9.86 -13.39
C LEU A 33 9.49 9.39 -12.25
N ASP A 34 8.61 10.26 -11.75
CA ASP A 34 7.63 9.97 -10.71
C ASP A 34 6.73 8.78 -11.10
N LYS A 35 6.31 8.71 -12.37
CA LYS A 35 5.51 7.59 -12.87
C LYS A 35 6.27 6.27 -12.81
N VAL A 36 7.52 6.25 -13.25
CA VAL A 36 8.38 5.05 -13.22
C VAL A 36 8.65 4.61 -11.78
N LEU A 37 9.01 5.56 -10.92
CA LEU A 37 9.25 5.29 -9.50
C LEU A 37 7.98 4.79 -8.79
N THR A 38 6.83 5.40 -9.04
CA THR A 38 5.55 4.95 -8.47
C THR A 38 5.21 3.52 -8.90
N GLN A 39 5.43 3.20 -10.17
CA GLN A 39 5.19 1.87 -10.71
C GLN A 39 6.05 0.81 -10.01
N GLY A 40 7.38 1.00 -9.95
CA GLY A 40 8.28 0.01 -9.36
C GLY A 40 8.25 -0.03 -7.82
N LEU A 41 8.28 1.14 -7.18
CA LEU A 41 8.44 1.24 -5.73
C LEU A 41 7.14 1.06 -4.95
N LEU A 42 5.98 1.37 -5.55
CA LEU A 42 4.68 1.20 -4.89
C LEU A 42 3.89 0.05 -5.52
N ILE A 43 3.56 0.13 -6.81
CA ILE A 43 2.59 -0.79 -7.41
C ILE A 43 3.12 -2.22 -7.45
N GLU A 44 4.31 -2.42 -8.00
CA GLU A 44 4.94 -3.74 -8.11
C GLU A 44 5.37 -4.26 -6.74
N ARG A 45 5.91 -3.38 -5.89
CA ARG A 45 6.28 -3.73 -4.52
C ARG A 45 5.07 -4.22 -3.71
N ASN A 46 3.91 -3.58 -3.85
CA ASN A 46 2.67 -4.03 -3.20
C ASN A 46 2.23 -5.41 -3.68
N THR A 47 2.40 -5.74 -4.97
CA THR A 47 2.15 -7.09 -5.48
C THR A 47 3.08 -8.10 -4.83
N ARG A 48 4.37 -7.79 -4.73
CA ARG A 48 5.35 -8.67 -4.06
C ARG A 48 5.03 -8.87 -2.57
N PHE A 49 4.62 -7.81 -1.87
CA PHE A 49 4.19 -7.90 -0.47
C PHE A 49 3.00 -8.83 -0.30
N ALA A 50 1.91 -8.62 -1.05
CA ALA A 50 0.72 -9.46 -0.96
C ALA A 50 1.03 -10.93 -1.24
N ARG A 51 1.83 -11.22 -2.29
CA ARG A 51 2.24 -12.59 -2.62
C ARG A 51 3.05 -13.26 -1.50
N ARG A 52 3.98 -12.53 -0.88
CA ARG A 52 4.81 -13.06 0.20
C ARG A 52 4.00 -13.33 1.46
N ILE A 53 3.08 -12.43 1.80
CA ILE A 53 2.14 -12.62 2.91
C ILE A 53 1.29 -13.87 2.66
N ASP A 54 0.74 -14.00 1.46
CA ASP A 54 -0.08 -15.15 1.06
C ASP A 54 0.69 -16.48 1.22
N ILE A 55 1.91 -16.56 0.70
CA ILE A 55 2.76 -17.75 0.86
C ILE A 55 2.99 -18.08 2.33
N LEU A 56 3.30 -17.09 3.18
CA LEU A 56 3.54 -17.31 4.61
C LEU A 56 2.29 -17.82 5.35
N LEU A 57 1.12 -17.27 5.01
CA LEU A 57 -0.16 -17.65 5.62
C LEU A 57 -0.63 -19.05 5.15
N GLN A 58 -0.40 -19.40 3.89
CA GLN A 58 -0.80 -20.71 3.35
C GLN A 58 0.15 -21.83 3.79
N ASN A 59 1.45 -21.58 3.86
CA ASN A 59 2.44 -22.61 4.19
C ASN A 59 2.34 -23.11 5.63
N VAL A 60 2.00 -22.23 6.59
CA VAL A 60 1.90 -22.62 8.00
C VAL A 60 0.68 -21.99 8.66
N LYS A 61 -0.48 -22.61 8.46
CA LYS A 61 -1.78 -22.12 8.96
C LYS A 61 -1.89 -21.99 10.48
N LYS A 62 -1.00 -22.66 11.24
CA LYS A 62 -0.98 -22.59 12.71
C LYS A 62 -0.31 -21.34 13.28
N TYR A 63 0.50 -20.63 12.48
CA TYR A 63 1.24 -19.47 12.96
C TYR A 63 0.49 -18.16 12.71
N ARG A 64 0.63 -17.25 13.67
CA ARG A 64 0.16 -15.87 13.55
C ARG A 64 1.37 -15.01 13.18
N TYR A 65 1.21 -14.19 12.14
CA TYR A 65 2.27 -13.32 11.65
C TYR A 65 1.94 -11.86 11.94
N PHE A 66 2.96 -11.09 12.27
CA PHE A 66 2.90 -9.63 12.32
C PHE A 66 3.71 -9.05 11.17
N PHE A 67 3.10 -8.14 10.40
CA PHE A 67 3.74 -7.49 9.26
C PHE A 67 3.76 -5.98 9.47
N ALA A 68 4.95 -5.40 9.60
CA ALA A 68 5.13 -3.95 9.58
C ALA A 68 5.19 -3.46 8.13
N ILE A 69 4.20 -2.67 7.71
CA ILE A 69 4.11 -2.12 6.35
C ILE A 69 3.91 -0.61 6.44
N GLY A 70 4.76 0.15 5.75
CA GLY A 70 4.65 1.60 5.68
C GLY A 70 3.28 2.02 5.14
N ALA A 71 2.66 3.04 5.76
CA ALA A 71 1.26 3.39 5.53
C ALA A 71 0.94 3.64 4.04
N GLY A 72 1.86 4.24 3.28
CA GLY A 72 1.69 4.50 1.84
C GLY A 72 1.49 3.25 0.96
N HIS A 73 1.77 2.05 1.47
CA HIS A 73 1.56 0.79 0.75
C HIS A 73 0.19 0.14 1.01
N LEU A 74 -0.54 0.57 2.04
CA LEU A 74 -1.66 -0.22 2.57
C LEU A 74 -2.96 -0.03 1.79
N SER A 75 -3.38 1.21 1.58
CA SER A 75 -4.72 1.52 1.05
C SER A 75 -4.72 1.77 -0.47
N GLY A 76 -5.91 1.90 -1.05
CA GLY A 76 -6.09 2.14 -2.48
C GLY A 76 -6.22 0.86 -3.32
N LYS A 77 -6.65 1.02 -4.57
CA LYS A 77 -6.91 -0.10 -5.50
C LYS A 77 -5.66 -0.95 -5.80
N LYS A 78 -4.46 -0.36 -5.65
CA LYS A 78 -3.17 -1.03 -5.82
C LYS A 78 -2.45 -1.27 -4.49
N GLY A 79 -3.08 -0.96 -3.36
CA GLY A 79 -2.56 -1.19 -2.01
C GLY A 79 -2.53 -2.67 -1.63
N VAL A 80 -1.75 -3.00 -0.61
CA VAL A 80 -1.61 -4.38 -0.12
C VAL A 80 -2.93 -4.93 0.41
N LEU A 81 -3.72 -4.14 1.14
CA LEU A 81 -5.00 -4.60 1.69
C LEU A 81 -5.96 -5.03 0.58
N GLN A 82 -6.07 -4.25 -0.50
CA GLN A 82 -6.94 -4.60 -1.62
C GLN A 82 -6.46 -5.89 -2.31
N LYS A 83 -5.15 -6.08 -2.45
CA LYS A 83 -4.57 -7.28 -3.05
C LYS A 83 -4.87 -8.52 -2.21
N LEU A 84 -4.77 -8.42 -0.88
CA LEU A 84 -5.13 -9.52 0.02
C LEU A 84 -6.63 -9.85 -0.06
N LYS A 85 -7.52 -8.86 -0.16
CA LYS A 85 -8.95 -9.12 -0.40
C LYS A 85 -9.19 -9.89 -1.70
N VAL A 86 -8.50 -9.54 -2.79
CA VAL A 86 -8.60 -10.25 -4.08
C VAL A 86 -8.10 -11.69 -3.98
N LEU A 87 -7.12 -11.97 -3.11
CA LEU A 87 -6.65 -13.31 -2.81
C LEU A 87 -7.58 -14.10 -1.88
N GLY A 88 -8.74 -13.55 -1.50
CA GLY A 88 -9.75 -14.23 -0.69
C GLY A 88 -9.62 -14.01 0.83
N TYR A 89 -8.73 -13.13 1.28
CA TYR A 89 -8.59 -12.85 2.71
C TYR A 89 -9.66 -11.88 3.21
N THR A 90 -10.27 -12.24 4.34
CA THR A 90 -11.13 -11.33 5.12
C THR A 90 -10.25 -10.41 5.96
N LEU A 91 -10.44 -9.10 5.81
CA LEU A 91 -9.69 -8.09 6.55
C LEU A 91 -10.60 -7.44 7.60
N LYS A 92 -10.11 -7.39 8.84
CA LYS A 92 -10.76 -6.69 9.95
C LYS A 92 -9.79 -5.64 10.51
N LYS A 93 -10.26 -4.41 10.66
CA LYS A 93 -9.54 -3.39 11.42
C LYS A 93 -9.64 -3.75 12.90
N ILE A 94 -8.52 -3.73 13.61
CA ILE A 94 -8.48 -3.85 15.07
C ILE A 94 -8.44 -2.41 15.57
N ASP A 95 -9.45 -2.03 16.37
CA ASP A 95 -9.55 -0.75 17.05
C ASP A 95 -9.03 -0.88 18.49
#